data_AF-A0AAW3JR11-F1
#
_entry.id   AF-A0AAW3JR11-F1
#
_cell.length_a   1.000
_cell.length_b   1.000
_cell.length_c   1.000
_cell.angle_alpha   90.00
_cell.angle_beta   90.00
_cell.angle_gamma   90.00
#
_symmetry.space_group_name_H-M   'P 1'
#
loop_
_entity.id
_entity.type
_entity.pdbx_description
1 polymer ?
#
loop_
_entity_poly.entity_id
_entity_poly.type
_entity_poly.pdbx_seq_one_letter_code
_entity_poly.pdbx_strand_id
1 'polypeptide(L)'
;MELIIAIVSICIFIALLSFSILKIWLPGYMVREMEQYQNKLLERQFEEIDNTYREMRGWRHDYKNHMQVLKIYVENRQWENARDYIVQMNEDLESIDHVIKTGNIMADAIVNSKVSLAKKKDIKLDVTAKIPKEIPMTDVEFCVVFGNIMDNAIEACEKLASKENKFIRVYIGVFKKQFYMFVSNSTDQKKRTKKYLSMKGEGHGFGLQRIDKIIHDKNGYLNRQNEPGVFATEIMLPYI
;
A
#
# COMPACT_ATOMS: atom_id res chain seq x y z
N MET A 1 -32.01 75.72 -9.20
CA MET A 1 -32.21 74.30 -9.61
C MET A 1 -31.11 73.81 -10.54
N GLU A 2 -30.73 74.56 -11.57
CA GLU A 2 -29.73 74.14 -12.57
C GLU A 2 -28.35 73.77 -12.00
N LEU A 3 -27.82 74.56 -11.04
CA LEU A 3 -26.54 74.28 -10.40
C LEU A 3 -26.53 72.93 -9.65
N ILE A 4 -27.64 72.57 -9.00
CA ILE A 4 -27.76 71.31 -8.25
C ILE A 4 -27.77 70.13 -9.24
N ILE A 5 -28.49 70.26 -10.35
CA ILE A 5 -28.57 69.24 -11.40
C ILE A 5 -27.18 69.02 -12.02
N ALA A 6 -26.44 70.10 -12.29
CA ALA A 6 -25.07 70.03 -12.81
C ALA A 6 -24.13 69.28 -11.85
N ILE A 7 -24.15 69.62 -10.56
CA ILE A 7 -23.32 68.95 -9.55
C ILE A 7 -23.65 67.46 -9.46
N VAL A 8 -24.93 67.09 -9.41
CA VAL A 8 -25.38 65.69 -9.36
C VAL A 8 -24.92 64.92 -10.60
N SER A 9 -25.04 65.51 -11.80
CA SER A 9 -24.60 64.88 -13.04
C SER A 9 -23.09 64.59 -13.08
N ILE A 10 -22.29 65.52 -12.54
CA ILE A 10 -20.83 65.37 -12.44
C ILE A 10 -20.49 64.25 -11.45
N CYS A 11 -21.16 64.20 -10.29
CA CYS A 11 -20.95 63.13 -9.31
C CYS A 11 -21.28 61.75 -9.88
N ILE A 12 -22.38 61.63 -10.63
CA ILE A 12 -22.76 60.37 -11.31
C ILE A 12 -21.71 59.99 -12.35
N PHE A 13 -21.22 60.95 -13.13
CA PHE A 13 -20.18 60.70 -14.13
C PHE A 13 -18.87 60.21 -13.50
N ILE A 14 -18.44 60.83 -12.40
CA ILE A 14 -17.24 60.39 -11.64
C ILE A 14 -17.44 58.98 -11.07
N ALA A 15 -18.62 58.66 -10.54
CA ALA A 15 -18.94 57.33 -10.03
C ALA A 15 -18.94 56.25 -11.12
N LEU A 16 -19.44 56.57 -12.32
CA LEU A 16 -19.43 55.64 -13.46
C LEU A 16 -18.00 55.43 -13.98
N LEU A 17 -17.19 56.48 -14.04
CA LEU A 17 -15.78 56.38 -14.41
C LEU A 17 -14.99 55.53 -13.40
N SER A 18 -15.15 55.79 -12.10
CA SER A 18 -14.45 55.02 -11.07
C SER A 18 -14.84 53.53 -11.08
N PHE A 19 -16.14 53.23 -11.28
CA PHE A 19 -16.63 51.86 -11.43
C PHE A 19 -16.07 51.16 -12.67
N SER A 20 -15.97 51.88 -13.80
CA SER A 20 -15.42 51.35 -15.06
C SER A 20 -13.93 51.04 -14.92
N ILE A 21 -13.16 51.93 -14.29
CA ILE A 21 -11.75 51.71 -13.97
C ILE A 21 -11.59 50.48 -13.06
N LEU A 22 -12.39 50.41 -11.98
CA LEU A 22 -12.34 49.30 -11.04
C LEU A 22 -12.59 47.95 -11.73
N LYS A 23 -13.60 47.88 -12.61
CA LYS A 23 -13.92 46.67 -13.39
C LYS A 23 -12.80 46.20 -14.31
N ILE A 24 -12.02 47.12 -14.86
CA ILE A 24 -10.91 46.79 -15.77
C ILE A 24 -9.69 46.31 -14.99
N TRP A 25 -9.43 46.91 -13.82
CA TRP A 25 -8.23 46.63 -13.02
C TRP A 25 -8.35 45.40 -12.11
N LEU A 26 -9.51 45.17 -11.49
CA LEU A 26 -9.71 44.07 -10.54
C LEU A 26 -9.37 42.68 -11.12
N PRO A 27 -9.87 42.31 -12.32
CA PRO A 27 -9.62 40.98 -12.87
C PRO A 27 -8.13 40.72 -13.09
N GLY A 28 -7.38 41.70 -13.60
CA GLY A 28 -5.93 41.58 -13.82
C GLY A 28 -5.14 41.44 -12.52
N TYR A 29 -5.57 42.12 -11.45
CA TYR A 29 -4.98 41.97 -10.12
C TYR A 29 -5.23 40.56 -9.54
N MET A 30 -6.49 40.11 -9.57
CA MET A 30 -6.88 38.81 -9.04
C MET A 30 -6.21 37.65 -9.79
N VAL A 31 -6.08 37.74 -11.12
CA VAL A 31 -5.38 36.72 -11.93
C VAL A 31 -3.91 36.62 -11.53
N ARG A 32 -3.21 37.75 -11.35
CA ARG A 32 -1.81 37.75 -10.91
C ARG A 32 -1.63 37.17 -9.51
N GLU A 33 -2.51 37.52 -8.59
CA GLU A 33 -2.46 36.99 -7.22
C GLU A 33 -2.73 35.48 -7.20
N MET A 34 -3.70 35.01 -7.99
CA MET A 34 -4.02 33.60 -8.14
C MET A 34 -2.86 32.81 -8.79
N GLU A 35 -2.21 33.37 -9.81
CA GLU A 35 -1.04 32.78 -10.45
C GLU A 35 0.14 32.67 -9.47
N GLN A 36 0.40 33.72 -8.68
CA GLN A 36 1.43 33.67 -7.63
C GLN A 36 1.13 32.62 -6.56
N TYR A 37 -0.13 32.50 -6.16
CA TYR A 37 -0.55 31.49 -5.19
C TYR A 37 -0.37 30.07 -5.75
N GLN A 38 -0.77 29.85 -7.01
CA GLN A 38 -0.59 28.57 -7.69
C GLN A 38 0.89 28.19 -7.84
N ASN A 39 1.75 29.14 -8.22
CA ASN A 39 3.18 28.91 -8.34
C ASN A 39 3.82 28.52 -7.00
N LYS A 40 3.45 29.22 -5.91
CA LYS A 40 3.92 28.86 -4.56
C LYS A 40 3.46 27.46 -4.12
N LEU A 41 2.23 27.08 -4.47
CA LEU A 41 1.73 25.75 -4.17
C LEU A 41 2.50 24.68 -4.96
N LEU A 42 2.76 24.94 -6.24
CA LEU A 42 3.51 24.04 -7.12
C LEU A 42 4.96 23.86 -6.63
N GLU A 43 5.63 24.95 -6.24
CA GLU A 43 6.99 24.93 -5.68
C GLU A 43 7.05 24.03 -4.44
N ARG A 44 6.10 24.17 -3.51
CA ARG A 44 6.02 23.30 -2.33
C ARG A 44 5.83 21.83 -2.68
N GLN A 45 4.97 21.53 -3.65
CA GLN A 45 4.78 20.15 -4.11
C GLN A 45 6.06 19.58 -4.72
N PHE A 46 6.81 20.37 -5.48
CA PHE A 46 8.10 19.94 -6.02
C PHE A 46 9.13 19.69 -4.92
N GLU A 47 9.20 20.54 -3.89
CA GLU A 47 10.08 20.34 -2.75
C GLU A 47 9.73 19.06 -1.97
N GLU A 48 8.45 18.80 -1.73
CA GLU A 48 7.98 17.57 -1.09
C GLU A 48 8.39 16.33 -1.89
N ILE A 49 8.11 16.33 -3.21
CA ILE A 49 8.48 15.21 -4.11
C ILE A 49 9.99 14.99 -4.11
N ASP A 50 10.79 16.05 -4.17
CA ASP A 50 12.24 15.93 -4.20
C ASP A 50 12.80 15.39 -2.87
N ASN A 51 12.25 15.86 -1.74
CA ASN A 51 12.61 15.33 -0.42
C ASN A 51 12.29 13.84 -0.31
N THR A 52 11.07 13.42 -0.69
CA THR A 52 10.68 12.00 -0.69
C THR A 52 11.57 11.18 -1.62
N TYR A 53 11.95 11.71 -2.78
CA TYR A 53 12.84 11.03 -3.71
C TYR A 53 14.26 10.86 -3.16
N ARG A 54 14.80 11.87 -2.46
CA ARG A 54 16.09 11.78 -1.77
C ARG A 54 16.07 10.73 -0.66
N GLU A 55 15.01 10.70 0.15
CA GLU A 55 14.84 9.68 1.20
C GLU A 55 14.79 8.26 0.61
N MET A 56 14.00 8.05 -0.45
CA MET A 56 13.93 6.75 -1.14
C MET A 56 15.29 6.32 -1.70
N ARG A 57 16.09 7.27 -2.20
CA ARG A 57 17.44 6.98 -2.69
C ARG A 57 18.36 6.53 -1.57
N GLY A 58 18.30 7.17 -0.40
CA GLY A 58 19.05 6.76 0.79
C GLY A 58 18.70 5.32 1.18
N TRP A 59 17.41 5.05 1.35
CA TRP A 59 16.90 3.70 1.65
C TRP A 59 17.37 2.63 0.66
N ARG A 60 17.30 2.93 -0.65
CA ARG A 60 17.75 2.00 -1.69
C ARG A 60 19.25 1.72 -1.61
N HIS A 61 20.04 2.76 -1.32
CA HIS A 61 21.49 2.63 -1.16
C HIS A 61 21.83 1.73 0.01
N ASP A 62 21.22 1.97 1.17
CA ASP A 62 21.49 1.20 2.39
C ASP A 62 21.02 -0.24 2.24
N TYR A 63 19.84 -0.47 1.65
CA TYR A 63 19.37 -1.81 1.30
C TYR A 63 20.36 -2.56 0.41
N LYS A 64 20.88 -1.90 -0.64
CA LYS A 64 21.88 -2.51 -1.53
C LYS A 64 23.15 -2.91 -0.78
N ASN A 65 23.59 -2.07 0.16
CA ASN A 65 24.77 -2.35 0.99
C ASN A 65 24.54 -3.56 1.90
N HIS A 66 23.39 -3.64 2.59
CA HIS A 66 23.02 -4.82 3.38
C HIS A 66 23.01 -6.11 2.53
N MET A 67 22.45 -6.05 1.33
CA MET A 67 22.46 -7.20 0.41
C MET A 67 23.86 -7.56 -0.08
N GLN A 68 24.75 -6.59 -0.28
CA GLN A 68 26.14 -6.85 -0.63
C GLN A 68 26.90 -7.52 0.52
N VAL A 69 26.71 -7.08 1.76
CA VAL A 69 27.30 -7.71 2.95
C VAL A 69 26.83 -9.17 3.08
N LEU A 70 25.52 -9.41 2.97
CA LEU A 70 24.97 -10.77 2.98
C LEU A 70 25.54 -11.64 1.85
N LYS A 71 25.66 -11.08 0.64
CA LYS A 71 26.24 -11.77 -0.50
C LYS A 71 27.69 -12.19 -0.21
N ILE A 72 28.51 -11.30 0.37
CA ILE A 72 29.90 -11.59 0.75
C ILE A 72 29.95 -12.73 1.79
N TYR A 73 29.10 -12.70 2.82
CA TYR A 73 29.05 -13.79 3.81
C TYR A 73 28.69 -15.13 3.16
N VAL A 74 27.69 -15.14 2.27
CA VAL A 74 27.26 -16.35 1.55
C VAL A 74 28.35 -16.88 0.62
N GLU A 75 29.00 -16.01 -0.18
CA GLU A 75 30.07 -16.39 -1.11
C GLU A 75 31.30 -16.96 -0.37
N ASN A 76 31.59 -16.43 0.82
CA ASN A 76 32.67 -16.91 1.69
C ASN A 76 32.27 -18.08 2.61
N ARG A 77 31.04 -18.62 2.45
CA ARG A 77 30.50 -19.73 3.27
C ARG A 77 30.46 -19.43 4.78
N GLN A 78 30.30 -18.17 5.16
CA GLN A 78 30.16 -17.70 6.54
C GLN A 78 28.67 -17.66 6.93
N TRP A 79 28.05 -18.83 7.06
CA TRP A 79 26.60 -18.99 7.23
C TRP A 79 26.07 -18.43 8.55
N GLU A 80 26.83 -18.61 9.63
CA GLU A 80 26.51 -18.13 10.97
C GLU A 80 26.51 -16.60 10.99
N ASN A 81 27.54 -15.97 10.42
CA ASN A 81 27.61 -14.51 10.31
C ASN A 81 26.46 -13.94 9.45
N ALA A 82 26.10 -14.61 8.34
CA ALA A 82 24.95 -14.21 7.53
C ALA A 82 23.64 -14.30 8.32
N ARG A 83 23.45 -15.39 9.10
CA ARG A 83 22.27 -15.59 9.94
C ARG A 83 22.18 -14.52 11.02
N ASP A 84 23.25 -14.28 11.76
CA ASP A 84 23.29 -13.31 12.85
C ASP A 84 23.04 -11.88 12.33
N TYR A 85 23.60 -11.56 11.16
CA TYR A 85 23.33 -10.28 10.49
C TYR A 85 21.85 -10.14 10.09
N ILE A 86 21.22 -11.21 9.55
CA ILE A 86 19.77 -11.20 9.24
C ILE A 86 18.93 -11.03 10.51
N VAL A 87 19.32 -11.65 11.63
CA VAL A 87 18.61 -11.52 12.91
C VAL A 87 18.74 -10.10 13.45
N GLN A 88 19.93 -9.52 13.41
CA GLN A 88 20.16 -8.12 13.80
C GLN A 88 19.38 -7.14 12.91
N MET A 89 19.19 -7.44 11.63
CA MET A 89 18.32 -6.65 10.76
C MET A 89 16.82 -6.81 11.08
N ASN A 90 16.42 -7.83 11.84
CA ASN A 90 15.02 -8.23 12.06
C ASN A 90 14.67 -8.41 13.55
N GLU A 91 15.11 -7.51 14.44
CA GLU A 91 15.01 -7.61 15.92
C GLU A 91 13.62 -8.01 16.49
N ASP A 92 12.52 -7.96 15.73
CA ASP A 92 11.15 -8.27 16.18
C ASP A 92 10.65 -9.72 15.95
N LEU A 93 11.40 -10.59 15.28
CA LEU A 93 10.89 -11.88 14.80
C LEU A 93 11.03 -13.07 15.77
N GLU A 94 11.40 -12.86 17.03
CA GLU A 94 11.56 -13.95 17.99
C GLU A 94 10.20 -14.52 18.45
N SER A 95 10.12 -15.86 18.53
CA SER A 95 8.96 -16.75 18.80
C SER A 95 8.07 -17.09 17.59
N ILE A 96 8.45 -18.14 16.86
CA ILE A 96 7.55 -18.87 15.95
C ILE A 96 7.06 -20.12 16.69
N ASP A 97 5.91 -20.03 17.36
CA ASP A 97 5.29 -21.14 18.10
C ASP A 97 4.24 -21.92 17.27
N HIS A 98 4.09 -21.61 15.99
CA HIS A 98 3.23 -22.37 15.09
C HIS A 98 4.05 -22.94 13.96
N VAL A 99 4.04 -24.27 13.85
CA VAL A 99 4.81 -25.00 12.84
C VAL A 99 3.83 -25.58 11.83
N ILE A 100 3.42 -24.75 10.87
CA ILE A 100 2.91 -25.26 9.59
C ILE A 100 4.10 -25.95 8.92
N LYS A 101 3.94 -27.25 8.65
CA LYS A 101 4.98 -28.10 8.05
C LYS A 101 4.35 -28.94 6.94
N THR A 102 4.36 -28.39 5.74
CA THR A 102 3.73 -29.00 4.56
C THR A 102 4.76 -29.65 3.64
N GLY A 103 6.05 -29.34 3.84
CA GLY A 103 7.16 -29.93 3.09
C GLY A 103 7.76 -29.01 2.04
N ASN A 104 7.16 -27.84 1.79
CA ASN A 104 7.81 -26.73 1.11
C ASN A 104 8.38 -25.78 2.18
N ILE A 105 9.70 -25.90 2.44
CA ILE A 105 10.38 -25.21 3.55
C ILE A 105 10.22 -23.69 3.47
N MET A 106 10.34 -23.12 2.27
CA MET A 106 10.26 -21.67 2.07
C MET A 106 8.84 -21.15 2.26
N ALA A 107 7.85 -21.83 1.68
CA ALA A 107 6.45 -21.47 1.86
C ALA A 107 6.02 -21.64 3.34
N ASP A 108 6.44 -22.73 3.99
CA ASP A 108 6.21 -22.97 5.41
C ASP A 108 6.78 -21.81 6.26
N ALA A 109 8.02 -21.39 6.00
CA ALA A 109 8.65 -20.28 6.72
C ALA A 109 7.89 -18.96 6.55
N ILE A 110 7.50 -18.62 5.31
CA ILE A 110 6.76 -17.41 4.98
C ILE A 110 5.38 -17.41 5.66
N VAL A 111 4.66 -18.53 5.59
CA VAL A 111 3.33 -18.65 6.22
C VAL A 111 3.44 -18.55 7.73
N ASN A 112 4.37 -19.28 8.35
CA ASN A 112 4.57 -19.24 9.79
C ASN A 112 4.96 -17.84 10.27
N SER A 113 5.83 -17.12 9.55
CA SER A 113 6.20 -15.74 9.89
C SER A 113 4.98 -14.81 9.97
N LYS A 114 4.11 -14.82 8.95
CA LYS A 114 2.90 -13.97 8.95
C LYS A 114 1.83 -14.44 9.95
N VAL A 115 1.70 -15.74 10.17
CA VAL A 115 0.80 -16.29 11.20
C VAL A 115 1.27 -15.86 12.59
N SER A 116 2.56 -15.94 12.89
CA SER A 116 3.13 -15.46 14.15
C SER A 116 2.92 -13.96 14.34
N LEU A 117 3.14 -13.16 13.29
CA LEU A 117 2.88 -11.72 13.34
C LEU A 117 1.40 -11.41 13.65
N ALA A 118 0.46 -12.07 12.98
CA ALA A 118 -0.97 -11.89 13.25
C ALA A 118 -1.35 -12.31 14.68
N LYS A 119 -0.71 -13.35 15.24
CA LYS A 119 -0.92 -13.78 16.64
C LYS A 119 -0.41 -12.76 17.64
N LYS A 120 0.79 -12.20 17.42
CA LYS A 120 1.34 -11.10 18.26
C LYS A 120 0.41 -9.87 18.29
N LYS A 121 -0.47 -9.73 17.30
CA LYS A 121 -1.46 -8.64 17.18
C LYS A 121 -2.85 -9.00 17.74
N ASP A 122 -2.97 -10.09 18.51
CA ASP A 122 -4.24 -10.58 19.09
C ASP A 122 -5.34 -10.89 18.03
N ILE A 123 -4.96 -11.34 16.83
CA ILE A 123 -5.93 -11.67 15.77
C ILE A 123 -6.27 -13.17 15.83
N LYS A 124 -7.58 -13.50 15.84
CA LYS A 124 -8.03 -14.90 15.77
C LYS A 124 -7.69 -15.50 14.41
N LEU A 125 -6.95 -16.60 14.40
CA LEU A 125 -6.47 -17.25 13.19
C LEU A 125 -7.08 -18.64 13.01
N ASP A 126 -7.57 -18.90 11.80
CA ASP A 126 -7.96 -20.23 11.32
C ASP A 126 -7.14 -20.53 10.05
N VAL A 127 -6.16 -21.42 10.17
CA VAL A 127 -5.17 -21.66 9.11
C VAL A 127 -5.14 -23.13 8.75
N THR A 128 -5.51 -23.44 7.52
CA THR A 128 -5.37 -24.76 6.91
C THR A 128 -4.44 -24.66 5.71
N ALA A 129 -3.18 -25.06 5.89
CA ALA A 129 -2.19 -25.06 4.82
C ALA A 129 -1.75 -26.49 4.51
N LYS A 130 -1.97 -26.92 3.27
CA LYS A 130 -1.48 -28.18 2.67
C LYS A 130 -0.74 -27.83 1.39
N ILE A 131 0.40 -27.17 1.52
CA ILE A 131 1.19 -26.64 0.40
C ILE A 131 1.97 -27.79 -0.23
N PRO A 132 1.83 -28.04 -1.54
CA PRO A 132 2.66 -29.03 -2.22
C PRO A 132 4.13 -28.60 -2.25
N LYS A 133 5.05 -29.56 -2.38
CA LYS A 133 6.49 -29.28 -2.49
C LYS A 133 6.80 -28.29 -3.61
N GLU A 134 6.14 -28.49 -4.76
CA GLU A 134 6.25 -27.62 -5.91
C GLU A 134 4.98 -26.79 -6.04
N ILE A 135 5.14 -25.47 -6.17
CA ILE A 135 4.06 -24.52 -6.43
C ILE A 135 4.39 -23.76 -7.72
N PRO A 136 3.38 -23.29 -8.48
CA PRO A 136 3.60 -22.56 -9.74
C PRO A 136 4.08 -21.11 -9.53
N MET A 137 4.93 -20.89 -8.53
CA MET A 137 5.55 -19.61 -8.16
C MET A 137 6.96 -19.86 -7.62
N THR A 138 7.87 -18.92 -7.86
CA THR A 138 9.15 -18.87 -7.16
C THR A 138 8.93 -18.48 -5.69
N ASP A 139 9.90 -18.76 -4.82
CA ASP A 139 9.84 -18.39 -3.41
C ASP A 139 9.64 -16.87 -3.21
N VAL A 140 10.28 -16.07 -4.06
CA VAL A 140 10.14 -14.61 -4.06
C VAL A 140 8.72 -14.18 -4.47
N GLU A 141 8.18 -14.78 -5.53
CA GLU A 141 6.80 -14.52 -5.97
C GLU A 141 5.80 -14.91 -4.88
N PHE A 142 5.96 -16.07 -4.26
CA PHE A 142 5.08 -16.51 -3.16
C PHE A 142 5.18 -15.57 -1.96
N CYS A 143 6.39 -15.15 -1.58
CA CYS A 143 6.61 -14.15 -0.52
C CYS A 143 5.89 -12.83 -0.82
N VAL A 144 6.01 -12.32 -2.04
CA VAL A 144 5.31 -11.10 -2.48
C VAL A 144 3.80 -11.31 -2.42
N VAL A 145 3.29 -12.41 -2.97
CA VAL A 145 1.84 -12.62 -3.08
C VAL A 145 1.22 -12.87 -1.70
N PHE A 146 1.67 -13.91 -0.99
CA PHE A 146 1.11 -14.27 0.31
C PHE A 146 1.41 -13.20 1.36
N GLY A 147 2.63 -12.65 1.37
CA GLY A 147 3.04 -11.61 2.31
C GLY A 147 2.16 -10.37 2.22
N ASN A 148 1.95 -9.83 1.01
CA ASN A 148 1.09 -8.66 0.82
C ASN A 148 -0.39 -8.96 1.14
N ILE A 149 -0.89 -10.15 0.85
CA ILE A 149 -2.28 -10.53 1.20
C ILE A 149 -2.44 -10.55 2.73
N MET A 150 -1.51 -11.18 3.44
CA MET A 150 -1.52 -11.25 4.90
C MET A 150 -1.31 -9.88 5.55
N ASP A 151 -0.41 -9.05 5.02
CA ASP A 151 -0.18 -7.70 5.55
C ASP A 151 -1.44 -6.84 5.43
N ASN A 152 -2.13 -6.91 4.28
CA ASN A 152 -3.41 -6.22 4.10
C ASN A 152 -4.48 -6.75 5.07
N ALA A 153 -4.51 -8.06 5.31
CA ALA A 153 -5.45 -8.68 6.24
C ALA A 153 -5.18 -8.25 7.70
N ILE A 154 -3.92 -8.24 8.12
CA ILE A 154 -3.50 -7.80 9.47
C ILE A 154 -3.82 -6.32 9.66
N GLU A 155 -3.45 -5.46 8.71
CA GLU A 155 -3.70 -4.02 8.78
C GLU A 155 -5.20 -3.71 8.84
N ALA A 156 -6.02 -4.42 8.07
CA ALA A 156 -7.47 -4.27 8.11
C ALA A 156 -8.05 -4.65 9.48
N CYS A 157 -7.55 -5.73 10.09
CA CYS A 157 -7.93 -6.16 11.44
C CYS A 157 -7.45 -5.17 12.51
N GLU A 158 -6.25 -4.58 12.38
CA GLU A 158 -5.73 -3.60 13.33
C GLU A 158 -6.61 -2.35 13.41
N LYS A 159 -7.20 -1.92 12.28
CA LYS A 159 -8.13 -0.78 12.21
C LYS A 159 -9.48 -1.02 12.89
N LEU A 160 -9.82 -2.26 13.24
CA LEU A 160 -11.06 -2.57 13.96
C LEU A 160 -10.98 -2.15 15.42
N ALA A 161 -12.01 -1.44 15.90
CA ALA A 161 -12.11 -0.96 17.28
C ALA A 161 -12.28 -2.09 18.30
N SER A 162 -13.08 -3.12 17.97
CA SER A 162 -13.29 -4.27 18.86
C SER A 162 -12.31 -5.41 18.56
N LYS A 163 -11.66 -5.95 19.60
CA LYS A 163 -10.78 -7.13 19.51
C LYS A 163 -11.55 -8.41 19.17
N GLU A 164 -12.79 -8.56 19.64
CA GLU A 164 -13.59 -9.78 19.47
C GLU A 164 -13.95 -10.08 18.01
N ASN A 165 -13.92 -9.06 17.15
CA ASN A 165 -14.26 -9.17 15.74
C ASN A 165 -13.04 -9.40 14.83
N LYS A 166 -11.81 -9.45 15.37
CA LYS A 166 -10.58 -9.58 14.57
C LYS A 166 -10.34 -11.04 14.21
N PHE A 167 -10.50 -11.39 12.95
CA PHE A 167 -10.17 -12.72 12.47
C PHE A 167 -9.50 -12.71 11.10
N ILE A 168 -8.66 -13.71 10.86
CA ILE A 168 -8.12 -14.05 9.55
C ILE A 168 -8.28 -15.56 9.36
N ARG A 169 -8.81 -15.96 8.21
CA ARG A 169 -8.86 -17.36 7.75
C ARG A 169 -7.98 -17.52 6.54
N VAL A 170 -7.14 -18.55 6.55
CA VAL A 170 -6.20 -18.88 5.48
C VAL A 170 -6.40 -20.33 5.08
N TYR A 171 -6.63 -20.55 3.79
CA TYR A 171 -6.60 -21.87 3.19
C TYR A 171 -5.59 -21.88 2.04
N ILE A 172 -4.66 -22.83 2.06
CA ILE A 172 -3.70 -23.07 0.97
C ILE A 172 -3.72 -24.56 0.67
N GLY A 173 -3.86 -24.92 -0.60
CA GLY A 173 -3.89 -26.32 -1.01
C GLY A 173 -3.98 -26.51 -2.51
N VAL A 174 -4.48 -27.68 -2.90
CA VAL A 174 -4.75 -28.03 -4.29
C VAL A 174 -6.24 -28.21 -4.48
N PHE A 175 -6.81 -27.47 -5.42
CA PHE A 175 -8.21 -27.62 -5.84
C PHE A 175 -8.27 -27.88 -7.33
N LYS A 176 -8.97 -28.95 -7.75
CA LYS A 176 -9.11 -29.34 -9.17
C LYS A 176 -7.78 -29.37 -9.95
N LYS A 177 -6.71 -29.92 -9.35
CA LYS A 177 -5.34 -29.95 -9.92
C LYS A 177 -4.74 -28.57 -10.20
N GLN A 178 -5.14 -27.56 -9.45
CA GLN A 178 -4.56 -26.22 -9.49
C GLN A 178 -4.13 -25.84 -8.08
N PHE A 179 -3.06 -25.05 -7.99
CA PHE A 179 -2.70 -24.42 -6.73
C PHE A 179 -3.81 -23.45 -6.35
N TYR A 180 -4.31 -23.56 -5.12
CA TYR A 180 -5.41 -22.76 -4.61
C TYR A 180 -5.03 -22.09 -3.30
N MET A 181 -5.30 -20.80 -3.21
CA MET A 181 -5.10 -20.02 -2.01
C MET A 181 -6.28 -19.09 -1.77
N PHE A 182 -6.79 -19.11 -0.55
CA PHE A 182 -7.88 -18.26 -0.11
C PHE A 182 -7.53 -17.64 1.23
N VAL A 183 -7.65 -16.31 1.31
CA VAL A 183 -7.46 -15.56 2.56
C VAL A 183 -8.66 -14.66 2.75
N SER A 184 -9.31 -14.75 3.91
CA SER A 184 -10.40 -13.85 4.31
C SER A 184 -10.11 -13.21 5.66
N ASN A 185 -10.45 -11.95 5.84
CA ASN A 185 -10.26 -11.24 7.09
C ASN A 185 -11.47 -10.36 7.43
N SER A 186 -11.65 -10.06 8.71
CA SER A 186 -12.63 -9.06 9.11
C SER A 186 -12.19 -7.65 8.73
N THR A 187 -13.16 -6.82 8.37
CA THR A 187 -12.93 -5.41 8.02
C THR A 187 -14.17 -4.58 8.29
N ASP A 188 -13.99 -3.30 8.63
CA ASP A 188 -15.08 -2.32 8.78
C ASP A 188 -15.26 -1.48 7.50
N GLN A 189 -14.53 -1.82 6.43
CA GLN A 189 -14.64 -1.10 5.18
C GLN A 189 -15.96 -1.39 4.47
N LYS A 190 -16.73 -0.35 4.17
CA LYS A 190 -17.92 -0.46 3.31
C LYS A 190 -17.54 -0.99 1.92
N LYS A 191 -18.47 -1.73 1.32
CA LYS A 191 -18.36 -2.39 0.00
C LYS A 191 -17.70 -1.47 -1.04
N ARG A 192 -16.50 -1.83 -1.51
CA ARG A 192 -15.80 -1.12 -2.60
C ARG A 192 -16.19 -1.72 -3.94
N THR A 193 -16.79 -0.92 -4.83
CA THR A 193 -17.38 -1.38 -6.10
C THR A 193 -16.53 -1.12 -7.35
N LYS A 194 -15.43 -0.35 -7.27
CA LYS A 194 -14.55 -0.09 -8.42
C LYS A 194 -13.09 -0.08 -7.99
N LYS A 195 -12.26 -0.83 -8.72
CA LYS A 195 -10.79 -1.01 -8.63
C LYS A 195 -10.23 -0.92 -7.21
N TYR A 196 -9.66 -2.02 -6.72
CA TYR A 196 -8.92 -2.07 -5.46
C TYR A 196 -7.63 -1.23 -5.52
N LEU A 197 -7.77 0.08 -5.64
CA LEU A 197 -6.73 1.06 -5.41
C LEU A 197 -6.57 1.14 -3.90
N SER A 198 -5.38 0.76 -3.45
CA SER A 198 -4.95 0.94 -2.07
C SER A 198 -5.16 2.40 -1.67
N MET A 199 -5.78 2.64 -0.50
CA MET A 199 -5.91 3.97 0.11
C MET A 199 -4.62 4.45 0.79
N LYS A 200 -3.50 3.77 0.55
CA LYS A 200 -2.22 4.15 1.13
C LYS A 200 -1.70 5.37 0.38
N GLY A 201 -1.40 6.43 1.12
CA GLY A 201 -0.60 7.56 0.64
C GLY A 201 0.77 7.13 0.13
N GLU A 202 1.59 8.11 -0.22
CA GLU A 202 2.86 7.93 -0.95
C GLU A 202 3.72 6.79 -0.38
N GLY A 203 4.05 5.84 -1.24
CA GLY A 203 5.05 4.80 -0.97
C GLY A 203 4.55 3.36 -0.78
N HIS A 204 3.27 3.10 -0.45
CA HIS A 204 2.83 1.73 -0.07
C HIS A 204 1.65 1.15 -0.89
N GLY A 205 1.19 1.84 -1.94
CA GLY A 205 0.03 1.43 -2.76
C GLY A 205 0.26 0.30 -3.78
N PHE A 206 1.47 -0.21 -3.95
CA PHE A 206 1.85 -1.08 -5.08
C PHE A 206 1.68 -2.58 -4.84
N GLY A 207 1.41 -3.03 -3.60
CA GLY A 207 1.34 -4.45 -3.25
C GLY A 207 0.29 -5.22 -4.05
N LEU A 208 -0.91 -4.66 -4.20
CA LEU A 208 -1.99 -5.28 -4.98
C LEU A 208 -1.67 -5.34 -6.47
N GLN A 209 -1.04 -4.30 -7.04
CA GLN A 209 -0.63 -4.29 -8.44
C GLN A 209 0.44 -5.35 -8.74
N ARG A 210 1.36 -5.58 -7.79
CA ARG A 210 2.36 -6.65 -7.91
C ARG A 210 1.73 -8.02 -7.87
N ILE A 211 0.76 -8.24 -6.98
CA ILE A 211 -0.04 -9.48 -6.96
C ILE A 211 -0.72 -9.67 -8.32
N ASP A 212 -1.44 -8.64 -8.81
CA ASP A 212 -2.17 -8.70 -10.07
C ASP A 212 -1.25 -9.10 -11.24
N LYS A 213 -0.06 -8.48 -11.30
CA LYS A 213 0.94 -8.79 -12.32
C LYS A 213 1.45 -10.22 -12.22
N ILE A 214 1.89 -10.67 -11.04
CA ILE A 214 2.41 -12.04 -10.84
C ILE A 214 1.35 -13.08 -11.22
N ILE A 215 0.11 -12.90 -10.77
CA ILE A 215 -0.96 -13.86 -11.07
C ILE A 215 -1.31 -13.84 -12.56
N HIS A 216 -1.32 -12.67 -13.20
CA HIS A 216 -1.55 -12.56 -14.64
C HIS A 216 -0.43 -13.24 -15.46
N ASP A 217 0.84 -13.00 -15.13
CA ASP A 217 2.01 -13.56 -15.82
C ASP A 217 2.04 -15.11 -15.73
N LYS A 218 1.42 -15.69 -14.70
CA LYS A 218 1.27 -17.14 -14.51
C LYS A 218 -0.04 -17.71 -15.11
N ASN A 219 -0.78 -16.92 -15.90
CA ASN A 219 -2.11 -17.28 -16.43
C ASN A 219 -3.08 -17.75 -15.33
N GLY A 220 -3.00 -17.11 -14.18
CA GLY A 220 -3.78 -17.41 -12.99
C GLY A 220 -5.11 -16.68 -12.93
N TYR A 221 -5.98 -17.16 -12.06
CA TYR A 221 -7.21 -16.50 -11.66
C TYR A 221 -7.04 -15.81 -10.31
N LEU A 222 -7.51 -14.58 -10.23
CA LEU A 222 -7.51 -13.75 -9.03
C LEU A 222 -8.89 -13.13 -8.84
N ASN A 223 -9.46 -13.35 -7.67
CA ASN A 223 -10.74 -12.79 -7.30
C ASN A 223 -10.64 -12.14 -5.92
N ARG A 224 -11.27 -10.98 -5.78
CA ARG A 224 -11.34 -10.27 -4.51
C ARG A 224 -12.79 -9.92 -4.25
N GLN A 225 -13.23 -10.19 -3.04
CA GLN A 225 -14.61 -9.96 -2.62
C GLN A 225 -14.60 -9.10 -1.37
N ASN A 226 -15.51 -8.14 -1.33
CA ASN A 226 -15.72 -7.27 -0.17
C ASN A 226 -17.20 -7.34 0.17
N GLU A 227 -17.50 -8.06 1.25
CA GLU A 227 -18.82 -8.15 1.85
C GLU A 227 -18.84 -7.37 3.17
N PRO A 228 -20.02 -6.94 3.66
CA PRO A 228 -20.10 -6.26 4.95
C PRO A 228 -19.42 -7.09 6.06
N GLY A 229 -18.36 -6.53 6.65
CA GLY A 229 -17.61 -7.18 7.72
C GLY A 229 -16.47 -8.10 7.25
N VAL A 230 -16.35 -8.44 5.95
CA VAL A 230 -15.40 -9.43 5.46
C VAL A 230 -14.78 -9.05 4.12
N PHE A 231 -13.45 -9.12 4.05
CA PHE A 231 -12.72 -9.04 2.79
C PHE A 231 -12.08 -10.41 2.49
N ALA A 232 -12.15 -10.85 1.24
CA ALA A 232 -11.55 -12.10 0.80
C ALA A 232 -10.73 -11.93 -0.48
N THR A 233 -9.59 -12.62 -0.56
CA THR A 233 -8.77 -12.78 -1.74
C THR A 233 -8.63 -14.26 -2.06
N GLU A 234 -8.94 -14.61 -3.30
CA GLU A 234 -8.91 -15.96 -3.84
C GLU A 234 -7.99 -16.00 -5.06
N ILE A 235 -7.08 -16.97 -5.08
CA ILE A 235 -6.10 -17.18 -6.13
C ILE A 235 -6.13 -18.64 -6.57
N MET A 236 -6.17 -18.86 -7.88
CA MET A 236 -5.94 -20.16 -8.52
C MET A 236 -4.84 -20.05 -9.55
N LEU A 237 -3.86 -20.93 -9.50
CA LEU A 237 -2.79 -21.01 -10.49
C LEU A 237 -2.74 -22.42 -11.10
N PRO A 238 -2.68 -22.54 -12.43
CA PRO A 238 -2.43 -23.81 -13.07
C PRO A 238 -1.02 -24.29 -12.74
N TYR A 239 -0.84 -25.61 -12.56
CA TYR A 239 0.49 -26.20 -12.65
C TYR A 239 0.91 -26.17 -14.13
N ILE A 240 2.13 -25.71 -14.39
CA ILE A 240 2.76 -25.73 -15.72
C ILE A 240 3.45 -27.08 -15.89
#